data_AF-A0A812QW78-F1
#
_entry.id   AF-A0A812QW78-F1
#
_cell.length_a   1.000
_cell.length_b   1.000
_cell.length_c   1.000
_cell.angle_alpha   90.00
_cell.angle_beta   90.00
_cell.angle_gamma   90.00
#
_symmetry.space_group_name_H-M   'P 1'
#
loop_
_entity.id
_entity.type
_entity.pdbx_description
1 polymer ?
#
loop_
_entity_poly.entity_id
_entity_poly.type
_entity_poly.pdbx_seq_one_letter_code
_entity_poly.pdbx_strand_id
1 'polypeptide(L)'
;MGTKVIVVEFADKVLMMLDGDLKAALLSELAANKVDLLLSTAIKSIVKGKGATRGSPVLQVDIGECFLECDCFLSATGRAGCTDNLGLDRIGADLSRRLEGLRKPRNGLLSG
;
A
#
# COMPACT_ATOMS: atom_id res chain seq x y z
N MET A 1 -12.16 -7.04 17.83
CA MET A 1 -11.06 -7.86 17.27
C MET A 1 -9.74 -7.21 17.69
N GLY A 2 -8.95 -7.89 18.53
CA GLY A 2 -7.81 -7.30 19.26
C GLY A 2 -6.45 -7.40 18.56
N THR A 3 -6.42 -7.13 17.25
CA THR A 3 -5.20 -7.22 16.44
C THR A 3 -4.40 -5.93 16.55
N LYS A 4 -3.06 -6.03 16.65
CA LYS A 4 -2.18 -4.86 16.52
C LYS A 4 -2.16 -4.41 15.07
N VAL A 5 -2.50 -3.14 14.83
CA VAL A 5 -2.54 -2.56 13.48
C VAL A 5 -1.53 -1.43 13.40
N ILE A 6 -0.68 -1.48 12.38
CA ILE A 6 0.23 -0.42 12.01
C ILE A 6 -0.12 0.02 10.60
N VAL A 7 -0.45 1.29 10.43
CA VAL A 7 -0.70 1.92 9.13
C VAL A 7 0.54 2.71 8.76
N VAL A 8 1.10 2.39 7.59
CA VAL A 8 2.27 3.07 7.04
C VAL A 8 1.82 3.95 5.89
N GLU A 9 2.16 5.23 5.94
CA GLU A 9 1.81 6.24 4.95
C GLU A 9 3.07 6.98 4.49
N PHE A 10 3.22 7.12 3.18
CA PHE A 10 4.35 7.82 2.59
C PHE A 10 4.24 9.32 2.78
N ALA A 11 3.03 9.87 2.74
CA ALA A 11 2.80 11.28 2.95
C ALA A 11 3.03 11.71 4.42
N ASP A 12 3.29 13.00 4.62
CA ASP A 12 3.45 13.62 5.93
C ASP A 12 2.12 13.74 6.70
N LYS A 13 0.99 13.55 6.01
CA LYS A 13 -0.36 13.67 6.53
C LYS A 13 -1.26 12.57 5.98
N VAL A 14 -2.15 12.09 6.83
CA VAL A 14 -3.26 11.19 6.44
C VAL A 14 -4.57 11.98 6.28
N LEU A 15 -5.55 11.39 5.60
CA LEU A 15 -6.92 11.92 5.45
C LEU A 15 -6.96 13.33 4.83
N MET A 16 -6.07 13.61 3.87
CA MET A 16 -5.89 14.96 3.29
C MET A 16 -7.15 15.55 2.63
N MET A 17 -8.10 14.70 2.26
CA MET A 17 -9.35 15.12 1.62
C MET A 17 -10.50 15.34 2.61
N LEU A 18 -10.32 15.02 3.89
CA LEU A 18 -11.32 15.23 4.93
C LEU A 18 -11.17 16.63 5.52
N ASP A 19 -12.30 17.20 5.93
CA ASP A 19 -12.33 18.42 6.75
C ASP A 19 -11.58 18.23 8.09
N GLY A 20 -11.07 19.33 8.64
CA GLY A 20 -10.24 19.34 9.85
C GLY A 20 -10.92 18.71 11.06
N ASP A 21 -12.19 19.02 11.31
CA ASP A 21 -12.90 18.54 12.51
C ASP A 21 -13.19 17.04 12.39
N LEU A 22 -13.62 16.59 11.21
CA LEU A 22 -13.86 15.18 10.94
C LEU A 22 -12.57 14.36 11.00
N LYS A 23 -11.48 14.91 10.46
CA LYS A 23 -10.15 14.30 10.54
C LYS A 23 -9.69 14.15 12.00
N ALA A 24 -9.86 15.18 12.82
CA ALA A 24 -9.48 15.13 14.23
C ALA A 24 -10.28 14.06 14.99
N ALA A 25 -11.60 13.99 14.76
CA ALA A 25 -12.47 12.98 15.35
C ALA A 25 -12.02 11.55 14.98
N LEU A 26 -11.72 11.29 13.70
CA LEU A 26 -11.28 9.97 13.26
C LEU A 26 -9.89 9.60 13.81
N LEU A 27 -8.95 10.55 13.85
CA LEU A 27 -7.62 10.28 14.42
C LEU A 27 -7.70 9.99 15.93
N SER A 28 -8.57 10.68 16.65
CA SER A 28 -8.84 10.40 18.06
C SER A 28 -9.36 8.97 18.26
N GLU A 29 -10.30 8.54 17.41
CA GLU A 29 -10.84 7.18 17.47
C GLU A 29 -9.79 6.12 17.12
N LEU A 30 -8.96 6.34 16.09
CA LEU A 30 -7.88 5.41 15.74
C LEU A 30 -6.85 5.26 16.89
N ALA A 31 -6.50 6.36 17.56
CA ALA A 31 -5.61 6.34 18.71
C ALA A 31 -6.23 5.62 19.91
N ALA A 32 -7.52 5.84 20.18
CA ALA A 32 -8.24 5.12 21.24
C ALA A 32 -8.26 3.60 21.00
N ASN A 33 -8.33 3.19 19.74
CA ASN A 33 -8.25 1.78 19.32
C ASN A 33 -6.81 1.26 19.14
N LYS A 34 -5.79 2.03 19.53
CA LYS A 34 -4.36 1.65 19.49
C LYS A 34 -3.86 1.29 18.08
N VAL A 35 -4.33 2.03 17.07
CA VAL A 35 -3.79 1.96 15.72
C VAL A 35 -2.55 2.84 15.63
N ASP A 36 -1.40 2.25 15.32
CA ASP A 36 -0.15 2.98 15.14
C ASP A 36 -0.10 3.59 13.73
N LEU A 37 0.14 4.90 13.61
CA LEU A 37 0.27 5.61 12.34
C LEU A 37 1.72 6.04 12.11
N LEU A 38 2.38 5.46 11.10
CA LEU A 38 3.72 5.82 10.65
C LEU A 38 3.61 6.67 9.38
N LEU A 39 3.67 7.99 9.54
CA LEU A 39 3.65 8.95 8.44
C LEU A 39 5.07 9.19 7.89
N SER A 40 5.18 9.83 6.74
CA SER A 40 6.47 10.10 6.07
C SER A 40 7.35 8.85 5.90
N THR A 41 6.73 7.67 5.78
CA THR A 41 7.41 6.38 5.83
C THR A 41 7.21 5.63 4.52
N ALA A 42 8.30 5.33 3.84
CA ALA A 42 8.28 4.57 2.59
C ALA A 42 8.53 3.08 2.85
N ILE A 43 7.69 2.22 2.27
CA ILE A 43 7.95 0.78 2.21
C ILE A 43 8.90 0.50 1.05
N LYS A 44 10.09 0.00 1.34
CA LYS A 44 11.13 -0.30 0.35
C LYS A 44 11.00 -1.72 -0.21
N SER A 45 10.71 -2.69 0.65
CA SER A 45 10.55 -4.08 0.26
C SER A 45 9.73 -4.85 1.29
N ILE A 46 9.17 -5.98 0.86
CA ILE A 46 8.47 -6.94 1.73
C ILE A 46 9.01 -8.32 1.39
N VAL A 47 9.54 -9.01 2.40
CA VAL A 47 10.09 -10.35 2.24
C VAL A 47 9.49 -11.30 3.27
N LYS A 48 9.63 -12.60 3.01
CA LYS A 48 9.26 -13.63 3.98
C LYS A 48 10.21 -13.55 5.18
N GLY A 49 9.65 -13.46 6.39
CA GLY A 49 10.40 -13.47 7.64
C GLY A 49 11.03 -14.83 7.96
N LYS A 50 12.03 -14.83 8.84
CA LYS A 50 12.68 -16.07 9.30
C LYS A 50 11.67 -16.95 10.03
N GLY A 51 11.67 -18.26 9.74
CA GLY A 51 10.78 -19.22 10.38
C GLY A 51 9.32 -19.21 9.89
N ALA A 52 8.96 -18.34 8.95
CA ALA A 52 7.61 -18.30 8.41
C ALA A 52 7.20 -19.62 7.73
N THR A 53 6.02 -20.12 8.08
CA THR A 53 5.40 -21.32 7.50
C THR A 53 4.05 -20.97 6.89
N ARG A 54 3.40 -21.93 6.22
CA ARG A 54 2.05 -21.72 5.68
C ARG A 54 1.00 -21.52 6.80
N GLY A 55 1.19 -22.13 7.97
CA GLY A 55 0.28 -22.03 9.12
C GLY A 55 0.59 -20.88 10.08
N SER A 56 1.79 -20.31 9.99
CA SER A 56 2.23 -19.14 10.76
C SER A 56 3.08 -18.27 9.84
N PRO A 57 2.42 -17.43 9.00
CA PRO A 57 3.13 -16.53 8.12
C PRO A 57 3.80 -15.43 8.94
N VAL A 58 5.01 -15.05 8.54
CA VAL A 58 5.71 -13.85 9.04
C VAL A 58 6.24 -13.13 7.82
N LEU A 59 5.95 -11.84 7.74
CA LEU A 59 6.44 -10.91 6.74
C LEU A 59 7.38 -9.93 7.42
N GLN A 60 8.48 -9.64 6.76
CA GLN A 60 9.43 -8.62 7.17
C GLN A 60 9.33 -7.46 6.17
N VAL A 61 8.89 -6.30 6.66
CA VAL A 61 8.63 -5.09 5.87
C VAL A 61 9.74 -4.08 6.12
N ASP A 62 10.50 -3.74 5.07
CA ASP A 62 11.55 -2.73 5.12
C ASP A 62 10.95 -1.34 5.03
N ILE A 63 11.09 -0.56 6.10
CA ILE A 63 10.67 0.86 6.15
C ILE A 63 11.87 1.83 6.18
N GLY A 64 13.06 1.33 5.84
CA GLY A 64 14.30 2.08 5.73
C GLY A 64 15.17 2.03 6.98
N GLU A 65 14.72 2.63 8.08
CA GLU A 65 15.48 2.69 9.34
C GLU A 65 15.45 1.36 10.10
N CYS A 66 14.37 0.60 9.93
CA CYS A 66 14.19 -0.70 10.56
C CYS A 66 13.24 -1.57 9.74
N PHE A 67 13.02 -2.79 10.25
CA PHE A 67 12.02 -3.70 9.70
C PHE A 67 10.85 -3.85 10.67
N LEU A 68 9.65 -3.87 10.12
CA LEU A 68 8.45 -4.30 10.83
C LEU A 68 8.21 -5.78 10.56
N GLU A 69 7.74 -6.51 11.56
CA GLU A 69 7.25 -7.89 11.37
C GLU A 69 5.73 -7.94 11.53
N CYS A 70 5.06 -8.65 10.63
CA CYS A 70 3.62 -8.86 10.70
C CYS A 70 3.20 -10.20 10.07
N ASP A 71 2.06 -10.72 10.49
CA ASP A 71 1.51 -11.97 9.94
C ASP A 71 0.72 -11.73 8.64
N CYS A 72 0.27 -10.50 8.43
CA CYS A 72 -0.55 -10.09 7.29
C CYS A 72 -0.16 -8.68 6.82
N PHE A 73 -0.18 -8.48 5.50
CA PHE A 73 0.06 -7.19 4.87
C PHE A 73 -1.10 -6.85 3.93
N LEU A 74 -1.66 -5.64 4.09
CA LEU A 74 -2.72 -5.11 3.23
C LEU A 74 -2.20 -3.87 2.50
N SER A 75 -2.20 -3.90 1.17
CA SER A 75 -1.93 -2.72 0.35
C SER A 75 -3.23 -1.94 0.10
N ALA A 76 -3.28 -0.70 0.56
CA ALA A 76 -4.40 0.22 0.38
C ALA A 76 -3.99 1.52 -0.32
N THR A 77 -2.98 1.47 -1.20
CA THR A 77 -2.34 2.64 -1.83
C THR A 77 -3.13 3.27 -2.98
N GLY A 78 -4.40 2.88 -3.15
CA GLY A 78 -5.31 3.43 -4.15
C GLY A 78 -5.79 2.41 -5.18
N ARG A 79 -6.39 2.92 -6.27
CA ARG A 79 -6.95 2.12 -7.37
C ARG A 79 -6.48 2.66 -8.71
N ALA A 80 -6.22 1.75 -9.65
CA ALA A 80 -5.99 2.06 -11.06
C ALA A 80 -7.25 1.72 -11.88
N GLY A 81 -7.47 2.43 -12.99
CA GLY A 81 -8.56 2.12 -13.90
C GLY A 81 -8.30 0.81 -14.66
N CYS A 82 -9.30 -0.06 -14.74
CA CYS A 82 -9.22 -1.33 -15.48
C CYS A 82 -9.40 -1.06 -16.99
N THR A 83 -8.33 -0.55 -17.62
CA THR A 83 -8.36 -0.09 -19.03
C THR A 83 -7.49 -0.93 -19.95
N ASP A 84 -6.80 -1.94 -19.41
CA ASP A 84 -5.97 -2.87 -20.18
C ASP A 84 -6.86 -3.70 -21.13
N ASN A 85 -6.38 -3.91 -22.36
CA ASN A 85 -7.04 -4.74 -23.39
C ASN A 85 -8.45 -4.29 -23.83
N LEU A 86 -8.82 -3.02 -23.60
CA LEU A 86 -10.10 -2.46 -24.09
C LEU A 86 -10.03 -1.92 -25.53
N GLY A 87 -8.88 -1.99 -26.20
CA GLY A 87 -8.71 -1.47 -27.56
C GLY A 87 -8.73 0.06 -27.64
N LEU A 88 -8.46 0.75 -26.53
CA LEU A 88 -8.48 2.21 -26.42
C LEU A 88 -7.40 2.88 -27.30
N ASP A 89 -6.30 2.15 -27.54
CA ASP A 89 -5.26 2.47 -28.51
C ASP A 89 -5.81 2.58 -29.95
N ARG A 90 -6.81 1.77 -30.30
CA ARG A 90 -7.38 1.70 -31.67
C ARG A 90 -8.33 2.84 -31.98
N ILE A 91 -8.85 3.50 -30.95
CA ILE A 91 -9.78 4.63 -31.08
C ILE A 91 -9.10 5.98 -30.82
N GLY A 92 -7.77 5.99 -30.70
CA GLY A 92 -6.98 7.21 -30.49
C GLY A 92 -7.12 7.82 -29.10
N ALA A 93 -7.59 7.05 -28.10
CA ALA A 93 -7.73 7.53 -26.74
C ALA A 93 -6.38 7.47 -25.99
N ASP A 94 -5.82 8.64 -25.69
CA ASP A 94 -4.61 8.74 -24.87
C ASP A 94 -4.94 8.67 -23.37
N LEU A 95 -4.48 7.60 -22.72
CA LEU A 95 -4.69 7.33 -21.29
C LEU A 95 -3.54 7.85 -20.40
N SER A 96 -2.57 8.57 -20.96
CA SER A 96 -1.26 8.76 -20.33
C SER A 96 -1.27 9.62 -19.05
N ARG A 97 -2.30 10.43 -18.81
CA ARG A 97 -2.26 11.44 -17.73
C ARG A 97 -2.21 10.93 -16.28
N ARG A 98 -2.42 9.64 -16.01
CA ARG A 98 -2.40 9.10 -14.62
C ARG A 98 -1.58 7.80 -14.44
N LEU A 99 -1.08 7.20 -15.52
CA LEU A 99 -0.49 5.85 -15.50
C LEU A 99 1.04 5.81 -15.62
N GLU A 100 1.70 6.94 -15.91
CA GLU A 100 3.12 7.01 -16.27
C GLU A 100 4.12 6.60 -15.15
N GLY A 101 3.69 6.48 -13.90
CA GLY A 101 4.57 6.11 -12.78
C GLY A 101 4.49 4.65 -12.29
N LEU A 102 3.49 3.87 -12.70
CA LEU A 102 3.16 2.58 -12.07
C LEU A 102 3.41 1.35 -12.96
N ARG A 103 3.77 1.54 -14.23
CA ARG A 103 4.03 0.44 -15.16
C ARG A 103 5.53 0.13 -15.20
N LYS A 104 5.97 -0.92 -14.48
CA LYS A 104 7.21 -1.63 -14.86
C LYS A 104 6.95 -2.34 -16.20
N PRO A 105 7.87 -2.28 -17.19
CA PRO A 105 7.77 -3.11 -18.37
C PRO A 105 7.80 -4.59 -17.93
N ARG A 106 6.76 -5.36 -18.28
CA ARG A 106 6.79 -6.82 -18.13
C ARG A 106 7.75 -7.34 -19.20
N ASN A 107 9.03 -7.50 -18.85
CA ASN A 107 9.94 -8.26 -19.68
C ASN A 107 9.47 -9.72 -19.67
N GLY A 108 9.38 -10.33 -20.85
CA GLY A 108 8.63 -11.55 -21.08
C GLY A 108 9.10 -12.75 -20.26
N LEU A 109 8.14 -13.58 -19.85
CA LEU A 109 8.39 -15.00 -19.57
C LEU A 109 7.14 -15.79 -19.99
N LEU A 110 7.09 -16.10 -21.28
CA LEU A 110 6.36 -17.23 -21.84
C LEU A 110 7.24 -17.84 -22.92
N SER A 111 8.15 -18.71 -22.52
CA SER A 111 8.69 -19.75 -23.39
C SER A 111 9.44 -20.79 -22.54
N GLY A 112 8.94 -22.03 -22.54
CA GLY A 112 9.67 -23.23 -22.08
C GLY A 112 9.31 -23.69 -20.68
#